data_AF-A0A535A015-F1
#
_entry.id   AF-A0A535A015-F1
#
_cell.length_a   1.000
_cell.length_b   1.000
_cell.length_c   1.000
_cell.angle_alpha   90.00
_cell.angle_beta   90.00
_cell.angle_gamma   90.00
#
_symmetry.space_group_name_H-M   'P 1'
#
loop_
_entity.id
_entity.type
_entity.pdbx_description
1 polymer ?
#
loop_
_entity_poly.entity_id
_entity_poly.type
_entity_poly.pdbx_seq_one_letter_code
_entity_poly.pdbx_strand_id
1 'polypeptide(L)'
;MSFETDVQPIFTARCALPACHSGPFPTQGLNLSEGSAYAAIVNVMSTERPDLKLIDRFSTSTSYLWWKAGPPGEMILGSPMPLTGGPLTLAQMATIRDWITGGAPDN
;
A
#
# COMPACT_ATOMS: atom_id res chain seq x y z
N MET A 1 5.19 10.95 -12.08
CA MET A 1 5.07 9.92 -11.04
C MET A 1 4.86 8.60 -11.74
N SER A 2 5.73 7.63 -11.49
CA SER A 2 5.62 6.25 -11.97
C SER A 2 5.45 5.31 -10.80
N PHE A 3 4.62 4.27 -10.96
CA PHE A 3 4.52 3.22 -9.96
C PHE A 3 5.87 2.52 -9.77
N GLU A 4 6.46 2.04 -10.86
CA GLU A 4 7.67 1.21 -10.84
C GLU A 4 8.90 1.96 -10.30
N THR A 5 9.07 3.25 -10.63
CA THR A 5 10.28 3.98 -10.19
C THR A 5 10.12 4.73 -8.89
N ASP A 6 8.89 5.15 -8.52
CA ASP A 6 8.69 6.03 -7.37
C ASP A 6 8.02 5.31 -6.18
N VAL A 7 7.05 4.44 -6.44
CA VAL A 7 6.24 3.79 -5.38
C VAL A 7 6.74 2.38 -5.06
N GLN A 8 6.99 1.56 -6.07
CA GLN A 8 7.44 0.19 -5.89
C GLN A 8 8.72 0.08 -5.05
N PRO A 9 9.73 0.96 -5.15
CA PRO A 9 10.91 0.89 -4.29
C PRO A 9 10.56 1.07 -2.80
N ILE A 10 9.53 1.86 -2.48
CA ILE A 10 9.04 2.03 -1.11
C ILE A 10 8.40 0.72 -0.64
N PHE A 11 7.54 0.09 -1.44
CA PHE A 11 6.93 -1.20 -1.10
C PHE A 11 7.97 -2.30 -0.96
N THR A 12 8.94 -2.39 -1.87
CA THR A 12 10.04 -3.35 -1.79
C THR A 12 10.81 -3.21 -0.49
N ALA A 13 11.17 -1.98 -0.10
CA ALA A 13 11.97 -1.73 1.09
C ALA A 13 11.19 -1.83 2.41
N ARG A 14 9.87 -1.59 2.40
CA ARG A 14 9.08 -1.36 3.63
C ARG A 14 7.97 -2.37 3.86
N CYS A 15 7.52 -3.08 2.82
CA CYS A 15 6.33 -3.92 2.88
C CYS A 15 6.59 -5.34 2.37
N ALA A 16 7.28 -5.48 1.23
CA ALA A 16 7.56 -6.75 0.56
C ALA A 16 8.73 -7.53 1.20
N LEU A 17 8.81 -7.51 2.53
CA LEU A 17 9.81 -8.21 3.30
C LEU A 17 9.42 -9.69 3.51
N PRO A 18 10.39 -10.61 3.62
CA PRO A 18 10.11 -11.99 3.96
C PRO A 18 9.22 -12.10 5.21
N ALA A 19 8.21 -12.97 5.14
CA ALA A 19 7.18 -13.15 6.17
C ALA A 19 6.24 -11.94 6.40
N CYS A 20 6.35 -10.87 5.62
CA CYS A 20 5.38 -9.77 5.58
C CYS A 20 4.51 -9.88 4.33
N HIS A 21 4.77 -9.11 3.29
CA HIS A 21 3.97 -9.07 2.06
C HIS A 21 4.77 -9.50 0.83
N SER A 22 5.51 -10.60 0.93
CA SER A 22 6.23 -11.22 -0.19
C SER A 22 6.38 -12.73 -0.05
N GLY A 23 6.89 -13.37 -1.11
CA GLY A 23 7.15 -14.80 -1.13
C GLY A 23 5.91 -15.66 -1.37
N PRO A 24 6.00 -16.99 -1.13
CA PRO A 24 4.93 -17.94 -1.46
C PRO A 24 3.71 -17.84 -0.52
N PHE A 25 3.89 -17.31 0.69
CA PHE A 25 2.83 -17.19 1.69
C PHE A 25 2.80 -15.77 2.26
N PRO A 26 2.43 -14.75 1.45
CA PRO A 26 2.37 -13.39 1.94
C PRO A 26 1.23 -13.23 2.94
N THR A 27 1.45 -12.41 3.97
CA THR A 27 0.46 -12.07 4.98
C THR A 27 -0.79 -11.50 4.33
N GLN A 28 -1.96 -11.96 4.78
CA GLN A 28 -3.27 -11.64 4.19
C GLN A 28 -3.41 -12.00 2.70
N GLY A 29 -2.54 -12.86 2.16
CA GLY A 29 -2.52 -13.20 0.73
C GLY A 29 -2.08 -12.05 -0.17
N LEU A 30 -1.56 -10.95 0.37
CA LEU A 30 -1.22 -9.73 -0.37
C LEU A 30 0.28 -9.69 -0.70
N ASN A 31 0.63 -9.94 -1.96
CA ASN A 31 2.00 -9.84 -2.45
C ASN A 31 2.31 -8.44 -2.99
N LEU A 32 3.24 -7.74 -2.35
CA LEU A 32 3.70 -6.39 -2.70
C LEU A 32 5.09 -6.38 -3.34
N SER A 33 5.61 -7.55 -3.74
CA SER A 33 6.83 -7.65 -4.53
C SER A 33 6.68 -7.01 -5.91
N GLU A 34 7.81 -6.53 -6.43
CA GLU A 34 7.95 -6.00 -7.79
C GLU A 34 7.36 -6.96 -8.83
N GLY A 35 6.70 -6.41 -9.85
CA GLY A 35 5.97 -7.16 -10.88
C GLY A 35 4.64 -7.80 -10.43
N SER A 36 4.29 -7.78 -9.15
CA SER A 36 3.00 -8.27 -8.63
C SER A 36 2.15 -7.19 -7.95
N ALA A 37 2.81 -6.23 -7.29
CA ALA A 37 2.16 -5.32 -6.36
C ALA A 37 1.03 -4.48 -6.98
N TYR A 38 1.23 -3.90 -8.17
CA TYR A 38 0.24 -3.00 -8.78
C TYR A 38 -1.13 -3.70 -8.96
N ALA A 39 -1.10 -4.85 -9.64
CA ALA A 39 -2.30 -5.64 -9.91
C ALA A 39 -2.95 -6.19 -8.63
N ALA A 40 -2.17 -6.38 -7.56
CA ALA A 40 -2.66 -6.87 -6.28
C ALA A 40 -3.41 -5.80 -5.46
N ILE A 41 -3.21 -4.50 -5.73
CA ILE A 41 -3.74 -3.42 -4.87
C ILE A 41 -4.66 -2.43 -5.57
N VAL A 42 -4.44 -2.14 -6.86
CA VAL A 42 -5.17 -1.05 -7.52
C VAL A 42 -6.54 -1.54 -7.99
N ASN A 43 -7.60 -0.91 -7.48
CA ASN A 43 -9.00 -1.32 -7.64
C ASN A 43 -9.34 -2.72 -7.13
N VAL A 44 -8.51 -3.29 -6.26
CA VAL A 44 -8.79 -4.56 -5.58
C VAL A 44 -9.47 -4.26 -4.24
N MET A 45 -10.52 -5.01 -3.90
CA MET A 45 -11.22 -4.86 -2.61
C MET A 45 -10.33 -5.32 -1.45
N SER A 46 -10.37 -4.60 -0.33
CA SER A 46 -9.68 -4.99 0.88
C SER A 46 -10.36 -6.20 1.54
N THR A 47 -9.57 -7.16 2.01
CA THR A 47 -10.06 -8.31 2.77
C THR A 47 -10.47 -7.93 4.20
N GLU A 48 -9.77 -6.96 4.80
CA GLU A 48 -10.03 -6.50 6.17
C GLU A 48 -11.14 -5.45 6.25
N ARG A 49 -11.36 -4.72 5.16
CA ARG A 49 -12.43 -3.71 5.00
C ARG A 49 -13.09 -3.86 3.63
N PRO A 50 -14.03 -4.81 3.48
CA PRO A 50 -14.68 -5.09 2.18
C PRO A 50 -15.52 -3.95 1.60
N ASP A 51 -15.70 -2.86 2.35
CA ASP A 51 -16.31 -1.60 1.91
C ASP A 51 -15.35 -0.68 1.13
N LEU A 52 -14.05 -0.97 1.16
CA LEU A 52 -13.00 -0.14 0.58
C LEU A 52 -12.10 -0.93 -0.37
N LYS A 53 -11.46 -0.22 -1.31
CA LYS A 53 -10.38 -0.78 -2.11
C LYS A 53 -9.05 -0.67 -1.36
N LEU A 54 -8.10 -1.54 -1.65
CA LEU A 54 -6.72 -1.40 -1.17
C LEU A 54 -6.14 -0.07 -1.65
N ILE A 55 -6.18 0.19 -2.96
CA ILE A 55 -5.95 1.49 -3.56
C ILE A 55 -7.13 1.84 -4.48
N ASP A 56 -7.81 2.93 -4.16
CA ASP A 56 -8.81 3.56 -5.02
C ASP A 56 -8.19 4.72 -5.77
N ARG A 57 -8.37 4.74 -7.09
CA ARG A 57 -7.76 5.78 -7.93
C ARG A 57 -8.31 7.15 -7.55
N PHE A 58 -7.44 8.16 -7.54
CA PHE A 58 -7.77 9.56 -7.25
C PHE A 58 -8.20 9.86 -5.81
N SER A 59 -8.27 8.88 -4.91
CA SER A 59 -8.83 9.07 -3.57
C SER A 59 -8.08 8.30 -2.48
N THR A 60 -7.41 9.03 -1.60
CA THR A 60 -6.83 8.46 -0.37
C THR A 60 -7.88 8.17 0.70
N SER A 61 -9.03 8.85 0.67
CA SER A 61 -10.14 8.63 1.62
C SER A 61 -10.92 7.34 1.37
N THR A 62 -10.67 6.64 0.26
CA THR A 62 -11.28 5.33 -0.04
C THR A 62 -10.23 4.25 -0.31
N SER A 63 -8.97 4.55 0.00
CA SER A 63 -7.81 3.66 -0.16
C SER A 63 -7.39 3.06 1.18
N TYR A 64 -7.78 1.82 1.45
CA TYR A 64 -7.51 1.17 2.73
C TYR A 64 -6.01 0.95 2.99
N LEU A 65 -5.22 0.66 1.96
CA LEU A 65 -3.78 0.48 2.10
C LEU A 65 -3.10 1.80 2.51
N TRP A 66 -3.63 2.95 2.07
CA TRP A 66 -3.19 4.27 2.53
C TRP A 66 -3.49 4.48 4.01
N TRP A 67 -4.66 4.08 4.48
CA TRP A 67 -5.02 4.16 5.91
C TRP A 67 -4.12 3.27 6.76
N LYS A 68 -3.84 2.07 6.25
CA LYS A 68 -2.96 1.11 6.92
C LYS A 68 -1.53 1.57 7.01
N ALA A 69 -0.99 2.15 5.94
CA ALA A 69 0.38 2.65 5.89
C ALA A 69 0.55 4.03 6.55
N GLY A 70 -0.56 4.72 6.81
CA GLY A 70 -0.59 6.17 6.95
C GLY A 70 -1.15 6.73 8.26
N PRO A 71 -1.45 8.04 8.28
CA PRO A 71 -1.55 8.79 9.52
C PRO A 71 -2.74 8.33 10.37
N PRO A 72 -2.61 8.42 11.70
CA PRO A 72 -3.67 8.04 12.63
C PRO A 72 -4.92 8.90 12.41
N GLY A 73 -6.10 8.28 12.50
CA GLY A 73 -7.38 8.98 12.42
C GLY A 73 -8.47 8.16 11.75
N GLU A 74 -8.09 7.27 10.83
CA GLU A 74 -9.02 6.34 10.18
C GLU A 74 -9.10 5.01 10.93
N MET A 75 -10.29 4.40 10.95
CA MET A 75 -10.49 3.12 11.63
C MET A 75 -9.90 1.96 10.81
N ILE A 76 -8.77 1.42 11.27
CA ILE A 76 -8.14 0.22 10.72
C ILE A 76 -8.48 -1.02 11.55
N LEU A 77 -8.36 -2.20 10.94
CA LEU A 77 -8.38 -3.47 11.65
C LEU A 77 -6.97 -3.79 12.14
N GLY A 78 -6.76 -4.32 13.33
CA GLY A 78 -5.42 -4.65 13.82
C GLY A 78 -4.51 -3.42 13.97
N SER A 79 -3.24 -3.55 13.57
CA SER A 79 -2.21 -2.53 13.78
C SER A 79 -1.82 -1.82 12.47
N PRO A 80 -1.31 -0.57 12.54
CA PRO A 80 -0.78 0.14 11.38
C PRO A 80 0.47 -0.56 10.83
N MET A 81 0.69 -0.37 9.53
CA MET A 81 1.84 -0.88 8.79
C MET A 81 2.81 0.26 8.45
N PRO A 82 4.12 0.00 8.33
CA PRO A 82 4.79 -1.28 8.63
C PRO A 82 4.82 -1.59 10.14
N LEU A 83 4.67 -2.86 10.51
CA LEU A 83 4.74 -3.30 11.91
C LEU A 83 6.13 -3.14 12.54
N THR A 84 7.17 -3.23 11.71
CA THR A 84 8.58 -3.19 12.14
C THR A 84 9.34 -2.12 11.36
N GLY A 85 10.45 -1.64 11.94
CA GLY A 85 11.28 -0.61 11.29
C GLY A 85 10.69 0.80 11.33
N GLY A 86 9.59 1.02 12.04
CA GLY A 86 8.94 2.31 12.23
C GLY A 86 8.03 2.74 11.06
N PRO A 87 7.27 3.83 11.25
CA PRO A 87 6.36 4.35 10.23
C PRO A 87 7.13 4.79 8.96
N LEU A 88 6.41 4.91 7.85
CA LEU A 88 6.94 5.53 6.65
C LEU A 88 7.36 6.99 6.93
N THR A 89 8.41 7.45 6.27
CA THR A 89 8.81 8.86 6.37
C THR A 89 7.78 9.75 5.71
N LEU A 90 7.75 11.03 6.09
CA LEU A 90 6.85 12.02 5.45
C LEU A 90 7.04 12.08 3.93
N ALA A 91 8.28 11.91 3.44
CA ALA A 91 8.57 11.88 2.02
C ALA A 91 7.97 10.64 1.33
N GLN A 92 8.17 9.44 1.91
CA GLN A 92 7.59 8.21 1.37
C GLN A 92 6.05 8.26 1.34
N MET A 93 5.46 8.79 2.42
CA MET A 93 4.03 9.04 2.51
C MET A 93 3.55 10.02 1.44
N ALA A 94 4.27 11.12 1.22
CA ALA A 94 3.94 12.08 0.17
C ALA A 94 3.99 11.44 -1.22
N THR A 95 5.02 10.63 -1.53
CA THR A 95 5.12 9.89 -2.80
C THR A 95 3.92 8.99 -3.05
N ILE A 96 3.53 8.18 -2.06
CA ILE A 96 2.37 7.27 -2.19
C ILE A 96 1.08 8.08 -2.36
N ARG A 97 0.88 9.14 -1.55
CA ARG A 97 -0.29 10.02 -1.64
C ARG A 97 -0.42 10.62 -3.03
N ASP A 98 0.66 11.20 -3.54
CA ASP A 98 0.66 11.93 -4.81
C ASP A 98 0.47 10.97 -6.00
N TRP A 99 0.96 9.74 -5.89
CA TRP A 99 0.64 8.68 -6.84
C TRP A 99 -0.84 8.30 -6.81
N ILE A 100 -1.44 8.08 -5.63
CA ILE A 100 -2.87 7.76 -5.50
C ILE A 100 -3.74 8.89 -6.06
N THR A 101 -3.49 10.12 -5.64
CA THR A 101 -4.28 11.29 -6.07
C THR A 101 -4.08 11.60 -7.55
N GLY A 102 -2.94 11.25 -8.12
CA GLY A 102 -2.67 11.27 -9.56
C GLY A 102 -3.36 10.16 -10.37
N GLY A 103 -4.18 9.32 -9.73
CA GLY A 103 -4.93 8.25 -10.38
C GLY A 103 -4.27 6.88 -10.34
N ALA A 104 -3.21 6.72 -9.55
CA ALA A 104 -2.42 5.50 -9.43
C ALA A 104 -2.04 4.89 -10.80
N PRO A 105 -1.32 5.62 -11.67
CA PRO A 105 -0.90 5.10 -12.97
C PRO A 105 0.09 3.92 -12.84
N ASP A 106 0.05 3.02 -13.82
CA ASP A 106 1.02 1.93 -14.06
C ASP A 106 1.79 2.27 -15.34
N ASN A 107 2.95 2.94 -15.21
CA ASN A 107 3.63 3.57 -16.34
C ASN A 107 5.15 3.63 -16.18
#